data_AF-A0A1I2GS73-F1
#
_entry.id   AF-A0A1I2GS73-F1
#
_cell.length_a   1.000
_cell.length_b   1.000
_cell.length_c   1.000
_cell.angle_alpha   90.00
_cell.angle_beta   90.00
_cell.angle_gamma   90.00
#
_symmetry.space_group_name_H-M   'P 1'
#
loop_
_entity.id
_entity.type
_entity.pdbx_description
1 polymer ?
#
loop_
_entity_poly.entity_id
_entity_poly.type
_entity_poly.pdbx_seq_one_letter_code
_entity_poly.pdbx_strand_id
1 'polypeptide(L)'
;MSEQRAHEPPDDWTAAEQGMWRAFRHGGSHDLRTGRAEDDDPVAAGGSWGPERTVRADAVAQLLLDGPPPEPGRVTGLKLAGVRISGRLSLAGGTVTPYAQFDGCRFDDQLLLPECRAGSMRLVHCLIPRLEAARLQITGDLHLPQCVITGGIRLTDAQIGTDLLLNQLTVRRDRHGRAIAADGLTVGQDLDAELMDVRGEFSLRSARIGGRLNLRGCTLRNPYGRDALNAARVTVEHTVYLSTSWPSSGSTGTAPDIDAADPAADPADRAAGATDDDGGDDGGAATAPGAAPPTARAARREFRAEGGVRLDDARVGNAVIVNRAVFRLGEGQQLSLRRLQTPELRLTPARPPSGTVSLAGAVVGRLTDAPQSWPGPGRVDIGDFSYESLAPRTPFPLRDRIAWLDAATPEYSPGPYERLAAALRAGGEDAHAREVLLAKQRRRRESLPLAGRIWGRLQDVTVGYGYRPGRAAVWMVALWALGAVYFAAHR
;
A
#
# COMPACT_ATOMS: atom_id res chain seq x y z
N MET A 1 -55.80 0.41 20.79
CA MET A 1 -55.22 -0.96 20.79
C MET A 1 -54.06 -1.15 19.81
N SER A 2 -53.74 -0.19 18.94
CA SER A 2 -52.62 -0.26 17.98
C SER A 2 -51.29 0.34 18.51
N GLU A 3 -51.31 1.25 19.48
CA GLU A 3 -50.08 1.91 20.00
C GLU A 3 -49.30 1.07 21.05
N GLN A 4 -49.96 0.14 21.75
CA GLN A 4 -49.30 -0.72 22.74
C GLN A 4 -48.40 -1.79 22.12
N ARG A 5 -48.70 -2.25 20.90
CA ARG A 5 -47.86 -3.21 20.17
C ARG A 5 -46.52 -2.64 19.69
N ALA A 6 -46.36 -1.32 19.66
CA ALA A 6 -45.08 -0.69 19.29
C ALA A 6 -44.03 -0.73 20.42
N HIS A 7 -44.43 -1.17 21.62
CA HIS A 7 -43.63 -1.10 22.85
C HIS A 7 -43.15 -2.47 23.36
N GLU A 8 -43.48 -3.56 22.67
CA GLU A 8 -43.05 -4.92 23.00
C GLU A 8 -42.31 -5.54 21.80
N PRO A 9 -41.29 -6.38 22.05
CA PRO A 9 -40.64 -7.12 20.98
C PRO A 9 -41.62 -8.12 20.35
N PRO A 10 -41.44 -8.50 19.06
CA PRO A 10 -42.27 -9.51 18.43
C PRO A 10 -42.22 -10.86 19.18
N ASP A 11 -43.37 -11.54 19.27
CA ASP A 11 -43.51 -12.76 20.08
C ASP A 11 -42.68 -13.95 19.57
N ASP A 12 -42.32 -13.95 18.29
CA ASP A 12 -41.49 -15.00 17.66
C ASP A 12 -39.99 -14.79 17.88
N TRP A 13 -39.58 -13.72 18.56
CA TRP A 13 -38.17 -13.38 18.77
C TRP A 13 -37.55 -14.18 19.92
N THR A 14 -36.31 -14.65 19.73
CA THR A 14 -35.55 -15.35 20.77
C THR A 14 -35.20 -14.42 21.93
N ALA A 15 -34.76 -14.98 23.07
CA ALA A 15 -34.33 -14.18 24.22
C ALA A 15 -33.20 -13.18 23.87
N ALA A 16 -32.27 -13.58 23.00
CA ALA A 16 -31.21 -12.72 22.49
C ALA A 16 -31.78 -11.58 21.63
N GLU A 17 -32.70 -11.89 20.71
CA GLU A 17 -33.35 -10.90 19.85
C GLU A 17 -34.21 -9.91 20.66
N GLN A 18 -34.95 -10.39 21.66
CA GLN A 18 -35.71 -9.53 22.57
C GLN A 18 -34.81 -8.63 23.43
N GLY A 19 -33.62 -9.11 23.80
CA GLY A 19 -32.58 -8.31 24.45
C GLY A 19 -32.04 -7.21 23.53
N MET A 20 -31.73 -7.57 22.28
CA MET A 20 -31.34 -6.65 21.22
C MET A 20 -32.39 -5.57 20.96
N TRP A 21 -33.67 -5.94 20.87
CA TRP A 21 -34.79 -5.00 20.67
C TRP A 21 -34.85 -3.94 21.79
N ARG A 22 -34.73 -4.38 23.05
CA ARG A 22 -34.73 -3.48 24.22
C ARG A 22 -33.51 -2.57 24.20
N ALA A 23 -32.32 -3.11 23.91
CA ALA A 23 -31.07 -2.34 23.77
C ALA A 23 -31.19 -1.25 22.70
N PHE A 24 -31.79 -1.60 21.56
CA PHE A 24 -31.97 -0.68 20.45
C PHE A 24 -32.76 0.57 20.83
N ARG A 25 -33.86 0.43 21.58
CA ARG A 25 -34.75 1.55 21.94
C ARG A 25 -34.15 2.57 22.89
N HIS A 26 -33.25 2.16 23.78
CA HIS A 26 -32.56 3.09 24.69
C HIS A 26 -31.14 3.44 24.21
N GLY A 27 -30.73 2.94 23.03
CA GLY A 27 -29.42 3.20 22.43
C GLY A 27 -28.24 2.55 23.15
N GLY A 28 -28.51 1.53 23.96
CA GLY A 28 -27.55 0.78 24.75
C GLY A 28 -26.80 -0.28 23.94
N SER A 29 -25.79 -0.88 24.56
CA SER A 29 -25.07 -2.02 23.98
C SER A 29 -25.72 -3.33 24.40
N HIS A 30 -25.98 -4.22 23.44
CA HIS A 30 -26.36 -5.60 23.68
C HIS A 30 -25.10 -6.47 23.60
N ASP A 31 -24.54 -6.80 24.76
CA ASP A 31 -23.31 -7.57 24.89
C ASP A 31 -23.61 -9.00 25.33
N LEU A 32 -23.22 -9.97 24.51
CA LEU A 32 -23.38 -11.41 24.76
C LEU A 32 -22.03 -12.12 24.95
N ARG A 33 -20.95 -11.36 25.19
CA ARG A 33 -19.63 -11.90 25.49
C ARG A 33 -19.57 -12.58 26.85
N THR A 34 -18.72 -13.60 26.97
CA THR A 34 -18.48 -14.31 28.24
C THR A 34 -17.42 -13.62 29.10
N GLY A 35 -16.63 -12.72 28.50
CA GLY A 35 -15.52 -12.02 29.15
C GLY A 35 -14.18 -12.78 29.06
N ARG A 36 -14.17 -13.95 28.41
CA ARG A 36 -12.95 -14.73 28.15
C ARG A 36 -12.59 -14.60 26.67
N ALA A 37 -11.41 -14.06 26.39
CA ALA A 37 -10.98 -13.75 25.02
C ALA A 37 -11.02 -14.96 24.07
N GLU A 38 -10.71 -16.17 24.56
CA GLU A 38 -10.73 -17.40 23.75
C GLU A 38 -12.14 -17.82 23.33
N ASP A 39 -13.14 -17.63 24.20
CA ASP A 39 -14.54 -17.98 23.95
C ASP A 39 -15.25 -16.91 23.10
N ASP A 40 -14.74 -15.67 23.15
CA ASP A 40 -15.30 -14.49 22.50
C ASP A 40 -14.64 -14.14 21.16
N ASP A 41 -13.61 -14.88 20.73
CA ASP A 41 -12.98 -14.71 19.42
C ASP A 41 -13.92 -15.21 18.30
N PRO A 42 -14.43 -14.32 17.41
CA PRO A 42 -15.31 -14.73 16.32
C PRO A 42 -14.62 -15.59 15.26
N VAL A 43 -13.29 -15.62 15.23
CA VAL A 43 -12.46 -16.31 14.22
C VAL A 43 -12.00 -17.70 14.70
N ALA A 44 -12.07 -17.98 16.01
CA ALA A 44 -11.63 -19.24 16.57
C ALA A 44 -12.37 -20.44 15.96
N ALA A 45 -11.60 -21.40 15.42
CA ALA A 45 -12.12 -22.55 14.66
C ALA A 45 -12.98 -23.54 15.47
N GLY A 46 -12.98 -23.43 16.80
CA GLY A 46 -13.63 -24.40 17.72
C GLY A 46 -14.89 -23.91 18.45
N GLY A 47 -15.22 -22.62 18.39
CA GLY A 47 -16.36 -22.06 19.14
C GLY A 47 -17.60 -21.91 18.27
N SER A 48 -18.48 -22.91 18.22
CA SER A 48 -19.83 -22.68 17.68
C SER A 48 -20.63 -21.90 18.72
N TRP A 49 -20.73 -20.58 18.57
CA TRP A 49 -21.64 -19.77 19.38
C TRP A 49 -23.08 -20.32 19.22
N GLY A 50 -23.70 -20.63 20.36
CA GLY A 50 -25.00 -21.29 20.42
C GLY A 50 -26.17 -20.34 20.22
N PRO A 51 -27.42 -20.84 20.33
CA PRO A 51 -28.63 -20.05 20.14
C PRO A 51 -28.73 -18.86 21.12
N GLU A 52 -28.10 -18.94 22.29
CA GLU A 52 -28.04 -17.89 23.31
C GLU A 52 -27.27 -16.65 22.86
N ARG A 53 -26.35 -16.79 21.88
CA ARG A 53 -25.61 -15.68 21.26
C ARG A 53 -26.08 -15.37 19.84
N THR A 54 -27.14 -16.01 19.37
CA THR A 54 -27.57 -15.95 17.98
C THR A 54 -28.79 -15.06 17.80
N VAL A 55 -28.68 -14.12 16.85
CA VAL A 55 -29.80 -13.32 16.35
C VAL A 55 -29.99 -13.57 14.86
N ARG A 56 -31.22 -13.52 14.36
CA ARG A 56 -31.50 -13.61 12.92
C ARG A 56 -31.10 -12.31 12.22
N ALA A 57 -30.52 -12.45 11.03
CA ALA A 57 -30.18 -11.31 10.17
C ALA A 57 -31.43 -10.49 9.80
N ASP A 58 -32.58 -11.13 9.63
CA ASP A 58 -33.85 -10.43 9.35
C ASP A 58 -34.30 -9.56 10.53
N ALA A 59 -34.10 -10.01 11.78
CA ALA A 59 -34.40 -9.21 12.97
C ALA A 59 -33.47 -8.00 13.08
N VAL A 60 -32.18 -8.17 12.74
CA VAL A 60 -31.21 -7.07 12.65
C VAL A 60 -31.62 -6.07 11.56
N ALA A 61 -31.98 -6.56 10.36
CA ALA A 61 -32.43 -5.73 9.25
C ALA A 61 -33.69 -4.94 9.61
N GLN A 62 -34.65 -5.59 10.27
CA GLN A 62 -35.87 -4.94 10.75
C GLN A 62 -35.56 -3.76 11.67
N LEU A 63 -34.68 -3.92 12.66
CA LEU A 63 -34.31 -2.80 13.54
C LEU A 63 -33.58 -1.66 12.82
N LEU A 64 -32.75 -1.97 11.83
CA LEU A 64 -31.97 -0.97 11.10
C LEU A 64 -32.79 -0.20 10.06
N LEU A 65 -33.81 -0.84 9.45
CA LEU A 65 -34.63 -0.26 8.38
C LEU A 65 -35.98 0.27 8.86
N ASP A 66 -36.62 -0.40 9.82
CA ASP A 66 -37.95 -0.07 10.35
C ASP A 66 -38.01 -0.38 11.85
N GLY A 67 -37.07 0.19 12.61
CA GLY A 67 -36.96 -0.03 14.04
C GLY A 67 -38.05 0.69 14.85
N PRO A 68 -38.36 0.20 16.07
CA PRO A 68 -39.30 0.84 16.98
C PRO A 68 -38.84 2.24 17.40
N PRO A 69 -39.76 3.13 17.84
CA PRO A 69 -39.38 4.45 18.32
C PRO A 69 -38.52 4.37 19.59
N PRO A 70 -37.62 5.35 19.82
CA PRO A 70 -36.81 5.39 21.03
C PRO A 70 -37.66 5.52 22.29
N GLU A 71 -37.08 5.16 23.44
CA GLU A 71 -37.65 5.52 24.72
C GLU A 71 -37.62 7.06 24.93
N PRO A 72 -38.55 7.63 25.72
CA PRO A 72 -38.54 9.06 26.02
C PRO A 72 -37.17 9.52 26.55
N GLY A 73 -36.56 10.50 25.89
CA GLY A 73 -35.23 11.02 26.25
C GLY A 73 -34.06 10.11 25.89
N ARG A 74 -34.26 9.18 24.95
CA ARG A 74 -33.20 8.33 24.37
C ARG A 74 -33.16 8.47 22.85
N VAL A 75 -32.10 7.92 22.25
CA VAL A 75 -31.94 7.79 20.80
C VAL A 75 -31.82 6.31 20.46
N THR A 76 -32.35 5.91 19.31
CA THR A 76 -32.18 4.54 18.83
C THR A 76 -30.76 4.29 18.37
N GLY A 77 -30.28 3.07 18.53
CA GLY A 77 -28.96 2.67 18.07
C GLY A 77 -28.77 1.17 18.22
N LEU A 78 -28.26 0.52 17.17
CA LEU A 78 -27.95 -0.89 17.22
C LEU A 78 -26.48 -1.07 17.56
N LYS A 79 -26.19 -1.51 18.78
CA LYS A 79 -24.83 -1.79 19.25
C LYS A 79 -24.79 -3.23 19.73
N LEU A 80 -24.14 -4.11 18.97
CA LEU A 80 -24.01 -5.52 19.27
C LEU A 80 -22.57 -5.86 19.62
N ALA A 81 -22.38 -6.67 20.67
CA ALA A 81 -21.07 -7.18 21.04
C ALA A 81 -21.11 -8.70 21.26
N GLY A 82 -20.20 -9.44 20.61
CA GLY A 82 -20.13 -10.90 20.76
C GLY A 82 -21.33 -11.66 20.22
N VAL A 83 -21.99 -11.15 19.18
CA VAL A 83 -23.24 -11.72 18.65
C VAL A 83 -22.98 -12.49 17.36
N ARG A 84 -23.61 -13.67 17.23
CA ARG A 84 -23.69 -14.43 15.97
C ARG A 84 -24.92 -14.00 15.18
N ILE A 85 -24.72 -13.52 13.97
CA ILE A 85 -25.79 -13.11 13.07
C ILE A 85 -26.03 -14.23 12.07
N SER A 86 -27.17 -14.90 12.24
CA SER A 86 -27.57 -16.06 11.44
C SER A 86 -28.33 -15.62 10.18
N GLY A 87 -27.94 -16.17 9.03
CA GLY A 87 -28.50 -15.80 7.74
C GLY A 87 -27.84 -14.57 7.10
N ARG A 88 -28.41 -14.10 6.00
CA ARG A 88 -27.86 -13.02 5.18
C ARG A 88 -28.42 -11.68 5.60
N LEU A 89 -27.56 -10.77 6.08
CA LEU A 89 -27.98 -9.41 6.43
C LEU A 89 -28.03 -8.53 5.19
N SER A 90 -29.24 -8.19 4.74
CA SER A 90 -29.46 -7.33 3.58
C SER A 90 -30.10 -6.00 3.98
N LEU A 91 -29.36 -4.91 3.76
CA LEU A 91 -29.82 -3.52 3.89
C LEU A 91 -29.82 -2.81 2.52
N ALA A 92 -29.86 -3.59 1.43
CA ALA A 92 -29.79 -3.10 0.06
C ALA A 92 -30.86 -2.05 -0.24
N GLY A 93 -30.47 -0.90 -0.80
CA GLY A 93 -31.36 0.22 -1.13
C GLY A 93 -32.01 0.92 0.07
N GLY A 94 -31.74 0.47 1.29
CA GLY A 94 -32.34 0.98 2.51
C GLY A 94 -31.69 2.26 3.02
N THR A 95 -32.36 2.92 3.97
CA THR A 95 -31.80 4.06 4.72
C THR A 95 -31.69 3.67 6.19
N VAL A 96 -30.45 3.46 6.65
CA VAL A 96 -30.12 3.15 8.04
C VAL A 96 -29.92 4.47 8.79
N THR A 97 -30.99 4.92 9.44
CA THR A 97 -30.98 6.09 10.31
C THR A 97 -30.27 5.85 11.65
N PRO A 98 -30.47 4.71 12.36
CA PRO A 98 -29.81 4.51 13.65
C PRO A 98 -28.31 4.25 13.47
N TYR A 99 -27.53 4.61 14.49
CA TYR A 99 -26.11 4.26 14.53
C TYR A 99 -25.95 2.74 14.67
N ALA A 100 -25.14 2.13 13.80
CA ALA A 100 -24.91 0.68 13.76
C ALA A 100 -23.46 0.35 14.13
N GLN A 101 -23.30 -0.38 15.23
CA GLN A 101 -22.02 -0.87 15.73
C GLN A 101 -22.06 -2.37 16.00
N PHE A 102 -21.06 -3.07 15.50
CA PHE A 102 -20.83 -4.49 15.71
C PHE A 102 -19.40 -4.66 16.24
N ASP A 103 -19.25 -5.26 17.42
CA ASP A 103 -17.97 -5.46 18.07
C ASP A 103 -17.78 -6.96 18.36
N GLY A 104 -16.73 -7.57 17.80
CA GLY A 104 -16.51 -9.00 17.96
C GLY A 104 -17.72 -9.83 17.51
N CYS A 105 -18.37 -9.48 16.40
CA CYS A 105 -19.54 -10.20 15.90
C CYS A 105 -19.16 -11.18 14.79
N ARG A 106 -19.93 -12.27 14.67
CA ARG A 106 -19.74 -13.30 13.63
C ARG A 106 -20.95 -13.33 12.70
N PHE A 107 -20.73 -13.17 11.42
CA PHE A 107 -21.76 -13.30 10.39
C PHE A 107 -21.68 -14.69 9.77
N ASP A 108 -22.81 -15.40 9.71
CA ASP A 108 -22.85 -16.73 9.09
C ASP A 108 -22.86 -16.67 7.55
N ASP A 109 -23.42 -15.60 6.98
CA ASP A 109 -23.50 -15.35 5.54
C ASP A 109 -23.12 -13.89 5.20
N GLN A 110 -23.31 -13.48 3.95
CA GLN A 110 -22.88 -12.20 3.40
C GLN A 110 -23.59 -10.99 4.02
N LEU A 111 -22.86 -9.89 4.16
CA LEU A 111 -23.39 -8.56 4.50
C LEU A 111 -23.62 -7.75 3.21
N LEU A 112 -24.88 -7.53 2.86
CA LEU A 112 -25.29 -6.81 1.64
C LEU A 112 -25.76 -5.39 1.99
N LEU A 113 -25.00 -4.40 1.55
CA LEU A 113 -25.26 -2.96 1.66
C LEU A 113 -25.29 -2.22 0.30
N PRO A 114 -25.60 -2.84 -0.86
CA PRO A 114 -25.56 -2.10 -2.12
C PRO A 114 -26.62 -1.00 -2.13
N GLU A 115 -26.23 0.21 -2.55
CA GLU A 115 -27.10 1.40 -2.59
C GLU A 115 -27.71 1.81 -1.24
N CYS A 116 -27.19 1.28 -0.12
CA CYS A 116 -27.63 1.64 1.22
C CYS A 116 -27.16 3.08 1.55
N ARG A 117 -27.96 3.80 2.34
CA ARG A 117 -27.59 5.09 2.95
C ARG A 117 -27.48 4.92 4.44
N ALA A 118 -26.40 5.38 5.06
CA ALA A 118 -26.26 5.38 6.51
C ALA A 118 -25.48 6.59 7.03
N GLY A 119 -25.60 6.86 8.33
CA GLY A 119 -24.82 7.88 9.04
C GLY A 119 -23.34 7.52 9.15
N SER A 120 -22.99 6.78 10.20
CA SER A 120 -21.70 6.11 10.37
C SER A 120 -21.95 4.65 10.70
N MET A 121 -21.06 3.76 10.25
CA MET A 121 -21.15 2.32 10.54
C MET A 121 -19.82 1.81 11.04
N ARG A 122 -19.87 1.04 12.13
CA ARG A 122 -18.66 0.52 12.78
C ARG A 122 -18.74 -0.98 12.98
N LEU A 123 -17.84 -1.70 12.32
CA LEU A 123 -17.62 -3.13 12.53
C LEU A 123 -16.18 -3.30 13.02
N VAL A 124 -16.02 -3.79 14.24
CA VAL A 124 -14.72 -3.95 14.89
C VAL A 124 -14.53 -5.42 15.18
N HIS A 125 -13.38 -5.96 14.80
CA HIS A 125 -13.02 -7.34 15.14
C HIS A 125 -14.09 -8.37 14.72
N CYS A 126 -14.80 -8.13 13.61
CA CYS A 126 -15.88 -9.01 13.16
C CYS A 126 -15.37 -10.04 12.14
N LEU A 127 -15.98 -11.23 12.13
CA LEU A 127 -15.83 -12.22 11.06
C LEU A 127 -16.98 -12.05 10.06
N ILE A 128 -16.66 -11.65 8.83
CA ILE A 128 -17.65 -11.39 7.77
C ILE A 128 -17.32 -12.23 6.54
N PRO A 129 -18.18 -13.17 6.13
CA PRO A 129 -17.91 -14.00 4.95
C PRO A 129 -17.71 -13.18 3.66
N ARG A 130 -18.49 -12.12 3.46
CA ARG A 130 -18.34 -11.20 2.32
C ARG A 130 -19.03 -9.88 2.63
N LEU A 131 -18.43 -8.78 2.20
CA LEU A 131 -19.02 -7.44 2.31
C LEU A 131 -19.29 -6.87 0.92
N GLU A 132 -20.57 -6.72 0.58
CA GLU A 132 -21.03 -6.13 -0.68
C GLU A 132 -21.64 -4.76 -0.43
N ALA A 133 -20.88 -3.70 -0.67
CA ALA A 133 -21.24 -2.31 -0.39
C ALA A 133 -21.06 -1.42 -1.63
N ALA A 134 -21.44 -1.94 -2.81
CA ALA A 134 -21.40 -1.19 -4.05
C ALA A 134 -22.38 0.00 -4.00
N ARG A 135 -21.93 1.20 -4.37
CA ARG A 135 -22.71 2.45 -4.29
C ARG A 135 -23.25 2.75 -2.88
N LEU A 136 -22.61 2.22 -1.83
CA LEU A 136 -22.93 2.58 -0.45
C LEU A 136 -22.68 4.08 -0.24
N GLN A 137 -23.58 4.76 0.47
CA GLN A 137 -23.45 6.15 0.86
C GLN A 137 -23.41 6.27 2.38
N ILE A 138 -22.25 6.64 2.93
CA ILE A 138 -22.04 6.92 4.35
C ILE A 138 -21.79 8.43 4.49
N THR A 139 -22.54 9.12 5.34
CA THR A 139 -22.33 10.57 5.56
C THR A 139 -21.15 10.85 6.48
N GLY A 140 -20.88 9.98 7.44
CA GLY A 140 -19.70 9.98 8.30
C GLY A 140 -18.70 8.90 7.89
N ASP A 141 -18.31 8.10 8.87
CA ASP A 141 -17.20 7.15 8.75
C ASP A 141 -17.67 5.71 8.54
N LEU A 142 -16.86 4.94 7.80
CA LEU A 142 -16.97 3.49 7.73
C LEU A 142 -15.75 2.85 8.38
N HIS A 143 -15.97 2.16 9.49
CA HIS A 143 -14.92 1.51 10.26
C HIS A 143 -15.01 -0.01 10.11
N LEU A 144 -13.94 -0.63 9.64
CA LEU A 144 -13.76 -2.08 9.56
C LEU A 144 -12.46 -2.55 10.27
N PRO A 145 -11.99 -1.94 11.39
CA PRO A 145 -10.71 -2.32 11.96
C PRO A 145 -10.74 -3.76 12.51
N GLN A 146 -9.61 -4.45 12.36
CA GLN A 146 -9.39 -5.80 12.91
C GLN A 146 -10.38 -6.87 12.43
N CYS A 147 -11.19 -6.57 11.40
CA CYS A 147 -12.13 -7.53 10.86
C CYS A 147 -11.40 -8.59 10.01
N VAL A 148 -12.04 -9.75 9.87
CA VAL A 148 -11.59 -10.83 8.98
C VAL A 148 -12.67 -11.05 7.92
N ILE A 149 -12.30 -10.84 6.65
CA ILE A 149 -13.22 -10.95 5.51
C ILE A 149 -12.72 -12.01 4.54
N THR A 150 -13.44 -13.13 4.43
CA THR A 150 -12.95 -14.33 3.72
C THR A 150 -13.29 -14.36 2.22
N GLY A 151 -14.35 -13.67 1.80
CA GLY A 151 -14.87 -13.68 0.42
C GLY A 151 -14.75 -12.35 -0.32
N GLY A 152 -13.93 -11.43 0.20
CA GLY A 152 -13.65 -10.12 -0.37
C GLY A 152 -14.64 -9.01 0.01
N ILE A 153 -14.26 -7.79 -0.35
CA ILE A 153 -14.99 -6.54 -0.13
C ILE A 153 -15.25 -5.87 -1.46
N ARG A 154 -16.49 -5.45 -1.69
CA ARG A 154 -16.84 -4.59 -2.82
C ARG A 154 -17.33 -3.24 -2.33
N LEU A 155 -16.63 -2.18 -2.71
CA LEU A 155 -16.94 -0.77 -2.43
C LEU A 155 -16.97 0.04 -3.74
N THR A 156 -17.30 -0.61 -4.85
CA THR A 156 -17.36 0.02 -6.17
C THR A 156 -18.33 1.19 -6.15
N ASP A 157 -17.87 2.36 -6.58
CA ASP A 157 -18.63 3.62 -6.62
C ASP A 157 -19.25 4.02 -5.26
N ALA A 158 -18.71 3.52 -4.14
CA ALA A 158 -19.15 3.93 -2.81
C ALA A 158 -18.69 5.36 -2.48
N GLN A 159 -19.45 6.03 -1.62
CA GLN A 159 -19.21 7.40 -1.16
C GLN A 159 -19.15 7.40 0.37
N ILE A 160 -17.99 7.73 0.92
CA ILE A 160 -17.74 7.86 2.35
C ILE A 160 -17.49 9.34 2.64
N GLY A 161 -18.32 9.95 3.48
CA GLY A 161 -18.33 11.39 3.70
C GLY A 161 -17.11 11.89 4.47
N THR A 162 -16.59 11.10 5.41
CA THR A 162 -15.38 11.42 6.19
C THR A 162 -14.31 10.35 5.96
N ASP A 163 -14.03 9.48 6.93
CA ASP A 163 -12.90 8.55 6.89
C ASP A 163 -13.31 7.11 6.58
N LEU A 164 -12.46 6.40 5.84
CA LEU A 164 -12.55 4.95 5.64
C LEU A 164 -11.40 4.28 6.41
N LEU A 165 -11.74 3.59 7.50
CA LEU A 165 -10.76 2.99 8.41
C LEU A 165 -10.75 1.46 8.28
N LEU A 166 -9.65 0.92 7.77
CA LEU A 166 -9.40 -0.50 7.48
C LEU A 166 -8.19 -1.04 8.28
N ASN A 167 -7.87 -0.42 9.41
CA ASN A 167 -6.69 -0.74 10.20
C ASN A 167 -6.70 -2.19 10.68
N GLN A 168 -5.60 -2.92 10.46
CA GLN A 168 -5.42 -4.34 10.82
C GLN A 168 -6.49 -5.28 10.21
N LEU A 169 -7.15 -4.86 9.14
CA LEU A 169 -8.10 -5.68 8.41
C LEU A 169 -7.39 -6.85 7.71
N THR A 170 -7.98 -8.05 7.77
CA THR A 170 -7.52 -9.21 7.00
C THR A 170 -8.55 -9.54 5.91
N VAL A 171 -8.15 -9.53 4.64
CA VAL A 171 -9.05 -9.81 3.52
C VAL A 171 -8.49 -10.91 2.63
N ARG A 172 -9.31 -11.92 2.32
CA ARG A 172 -9.00 -12.96 1.35
C ARG A 172 -9.72 -12.70 0.02
N ARG A 173 -9.21 -13.33 -1.04
CA ARG A 173 -9.69 -13.13 -2.42
C ARG A 173 -11.09 -13.69 -2.63
N ASP A 174 -11.87 -13.01 -3.46
CA ASP A 174 -13.11 -13.53 -4.01
C ASP A 174 -12.83 -14.55 -5.14
N ARG A 175 -13.92 -15.08 -5.73
CA ARG A 175 -13.87 -16.01 -6.87
C ARG A 175 -13.18 -15.45 -8.13
N HIS A 176 -12.99 -14.13 -8.21
CA HIS A 176 -12.36 -13.43 -9.33
C HIS A 176 -10.93 -12.99 -9.00
N GLY A 177 -10.37 -13.44 -7.88
CA GLY A 177 -9.02 -13.09 -7.45
C GLY A 177 -8.86 -11.68 -6.85
N ARG A 178 -9.96 -10.96 -6.62
CA ARG A 178 -9.96 -9.61 -6.01
C ARG A 178 -10.27 -9.72 -4.53
N ALA A 179 -9.47 -9.07 -3.69
CA ALA A 179 -9.75 -9.01 -2.27
C ALA A 179 -10.59 -7.78 -1.92
N ILE A 180 -10.23 -6.60 -2.44
CA ILE A 180 -10.93 -5.35 -2.22
C ILE A 180 -11.13 -4.65 -3.56
N ALA A 181 -12.39 -4.51 -3.98
CA ALA A 181 -12.77 -3.82 -5.21
C ALA A 181 -13.42 -2.47 -4.87
N ALA A 182 -12.62 -1.41 -4.84
CA ALA A 182 -13.01 -0.04 -4.51
C ALA A 182 -12.80 0.92 -5.70
N ASP A 183 -13.09 0.42 -6.91
CA ASP A 183 -13.05 1.23 -8.13
C ASP A 183 -14.11 2.34 -8.06
N GLY A 184 -13.73 3.58 -8.35
CA GLY A 184 -14.62 4.75 -8.29
C GLY A 184 -14.96 5.22 -6.86
N LEU A 185 -14.37 4.63 -5.82
CA LEU A 185 -14.58 5.03 -4.42
C LEU A 185 -14.26 6.52 -4.21
N THR A 186 -15.15 7.22 -3.51
CA THR A 186 -14.90 8.58 -3.02
C THR A 186 -14.85 8.59 -1.50
N VAL A 187 -13.77 9.10 -0.93
CA VAL A 187 -13.58 9.30 0.52
C VAL A 187 -13.35 10.79 0.75
N GLY A 188 -14.17 11.39 1.61
CA GLY A 188 -14.12 12.83 1.85
C GLY A 188 -12.84 13.28 2.56
N GLN A 189 -12.29 12.46 3.44
CA GLN A 189 -11.06 12.74 4.19
C GLN A 189 -10.04 11.60 3.97
N ASP A 190 -9.63 10.87 5.02
CA ASP A 190 -8.53 9.91 4.98
C ASP A 190 -9.01 8.47 4.69
N LEU A 191 -8.22 7.74 3.89
CA LEU A 191 -8.30 6.28 3.80
C LEU A 191 -7.13 5.70 4.60
N ASP A 192 -7.43 5.20 5.79
CA ASP A 192 -6.45 4.62 6.69
C ASP A 192 -6.55 3.11 6.71
N ALA A 193 -5.48 2.42 6.33
CA ALA A 193 -5.42 0.97 6.30
C ALA A 193 -4.09 0.47 6.87
N GLU A 194 -3.66 1.01 8.00
CA GLU A 194 -2.42 0.60 8.65
C GLU A 194 -2.45 -0.89 9.05
N LEU A 195 -1.36 -1.60 8.82
CA LEU A 195 -1.14 -3.02 9.17
C LEU A 195 -2.14 -4.01 8.55
N MET A 196 -2.81 -3.63 7.47
CA MET A 196 -3.75 -4.48 6.73
C MET A 196 -3.04 -5.67 6.05
N ASP A 197 -3.68 -6.85 6.02
CA ASP A 197 -3.22 -8.06 5.32
C ASP A 197 -4.24 -8.44 4.24
N VAL A 198 -3.81 -8.40 2.97
CA VAL A 198 -4.67 -8.62 1.80
C VAL A 198 -4.09 -9.73 0.94
N ARG A 199 -4.88 -10.77 0.70
CA ARG A 199 -4.61 -11.81 -0.31
C ARG A 199 -5.53 -11.64 -1.50
N GLY A 200 -4.98 -11.30 -2.66
CA GLY A 200 -5.68 -10.93 -3.89
C GLY A 200 -5.42 -9.48 -4.29
N GLU A 201 -6.06 -9.02 -5.37
CA GLU A 201 -5.92 -7.63 -5.82
C GLU A 201 -6.67 -6.66 -4.88
N PHE A 202 -5.99 -5.57 -4.48
CA PHE A 202 -6.61 -4.37 -3.91
C PHE A 202 -6.71 -3.29 -4.99
N SER A 203 -7.92 -3.04 -5.48
CA SER A 203 -8.18 -2.05 -6.53
C SER A 203 -8.81 -0.78 -5.98
N LEU A 204 -8.21 0.37 -6.32
CA LEU A 204 -8.63 1.75 -6.04
C LEU A 204 -8.67 2.55 -7.35
N ARG A 205 -9.07 1.92 -8.46
CA ARG A 205 -9.02 2.54 -9.77
C ARG A 205 -9.95 3.75 -9.80
N SER A 206 -9.44 4.89 -10.27
CA SER A 206 -10.21 6.13 -10.36
C SER A 206 -10.81 6.59 -9.02
N ALA A 207 -10.30 6.12 -7.88
CA ALA A 207 -10.76 6.56 -6.57
C ALA A 207 -10.31 8.00 -6.27
N ARG A 208 -11.10 8.71 -5.45
CA ARG A 208 -10.84 10.07 -5.00
C ARG A 208 -10.78 10.11 -3.48
N ILE A 209 -9.67 10.58 -2.93
CA ILE A 209 -9.42 10.64 -1.50
C ILE A 209 -9.08 12.09 -1.14
N GLY A 210 -9.95 12.74 -0.37
CA GLY A 210 -9.82 14.16 0.00
C GLY A 210 -8.69 14.46 0.99
N GLY A 211 -8.16 13.42 1.64
CA GLY A 211 -7.02 13.50 2.55
C GLY A 211 -5.87 12.61 2.08
N ARG A 212 -5.47 11.67 2.93
CA ARG A 212 -4.31 10.80 2.80
C ARG A 212 -4.72 9.37 2.49
N LEU A 213 -3.86 8.67 1.76
CA LEU A 213 -3.94 7.22 1.60
C LEU A 213 -2.81 6.58 2.43
N ASN A 214 -3.16 5.95 3.55
CA ASN A 214 -2.20 5.35 4.46
C ASN A 214 -2.20 3.81 4.35
N LEU A 215 -1.14 3.24 3.76
CA LEU A 215 -0.94 1.79 3.67
C LEU A 215 0.29 1.35 4.50
N ARG A 216 0.55 2.01 5.63
CA ARG A 216 1.71 1.70 6.47
C ARG A 216 1.69 0.27 6.98
N GLY A 217 2.81 -0.44 6.85
CA GLY A 217 2.97 -1.81 7.37
C GLY A 217 2.03 -2.85 6.76
N CYS A 218 1.35 -2.54 5.65
CA CYS A 218 0.47 -3.49 4.98
C CYS A 218 1.26 -4.65 4.36
N THR A 219 0.61 -5.80 4.27
CA THR A 219 1.08 -6.94 3.47
C THR A 219 0.05 -7.21 2.37
N LEU A 220 0.41 -6.94 1.12
CA LEU A 220 -0.44 -7.18 -0.04
C LEU A 220 0.14 -8.33 -0.85
N ARG A 221 -0.61 -9.42 -1.03
CA ARG A 221 -0.16 -10.65 -1.69
C ARG A 221 -1.09 -11.02 -2.84
N ASN A 222 -0.60 -10.87 -4.05
CA ASN A 222 -1.20 -11.36 -5.28
C ASN A 222 -0.11 -11.89 -6.24
N PRO A 223 0.67 -12.91 -5.83
CA PRO A 223 1.86 -13.35 -6.58
C PRO A 223 1.52 -13.85 -8.00
N TYR A 224 0.35 -14.48 -8.17
CA TYR A 224 -0.13 -15.02 -9.44
C TYR A 224 -0.97 -14.04 -10.27
N GLY A 225 -1.41 -12.93 -9.66
CA GLY A 225 -2.17 -11.89 -10.35
C GLY A 225 -1.26 -10.84 -10.97
N ARG A 226 -1.83 -9.90 -11.73
CA ARG A 226 -1.05 -8.81 -12.32
C ARG A 226 -0.59 -7.81 -11.27
N ASP A 227 -1.50 -7.43 -10.36
CA ASP A 227 -1.27 -6.37 -9.38
C ASP A 227 -1.76 -6.80 -8.00
N ALA A 228 -0.94 -6.58 -6.98
CA ALA A 228 -1.37 -6.60 -5.59
C ALA A 228 -2.09 -5.29 -5.21
N LEU A 229 -1.64 -4.15 -5.76
CA LEU A 229 -2.27 -2.85 -5.60
C LEU A 229 -2.50 -2.19 -6.96
N ASN A 230 -3.75 -1.89 -7.28
CA ASN A 230 -4.14 -1.23 -8.51
C ASN A 230 -4.83 0.11 -8.21
N ALA A 231 -4.04 1.16 -8.07
CA ALA A 231 -4.48 2.54 -7.80
C ALA A 231 -4.33 3.42 -9.05
N ALA A 232 -4.64 2.89 -10.24
CA ALA A 232 -4.57 3.65 -11.48
C ALA A 232 -5.59 4.79 -11.51
N ARG A 233 -5.16 5.99 -11.91
CA ARG A 233 -5.93 7.24 -11.94
C ARG A 233 -6.50 7.65 -10.58
N VAL A 234 -5.87 7.24 -9.48
CA VAL A 234 -6.27 7.71 -8.14
C VAL A 234 -5.93 9.19 -7.98
N THR A 235 -6.84 9.94 -7.38
CA THR A 235 -6.57 11.31 -6.91
C THR A 235 -6.51 11.30 -5.40
N VAL A 236 -5.40 11.77 -4.84
CA VAL A 236 -5.19 11.94 -3.39
C VAL A 236 -4.78 13.37 -3.15
N GLU A 237 -5.60 14.14 -2.43
CA GLU A 237 -5.34 15.57 -2.24
C GLU A 237 -4.08 15.84 -1.40
N HIS A 238 -3.72 14.93 -0.49
CA HIS A 238 -2.49 15.03 0.30
C HIS A 238 -1.44 13.99 -0.10
N THR A 239 -1.25 12.96 0.73
CA THR A 239 -0.05 12.11 0.71
C THR A 239 -0.43 10.65 0.63
N VAL A 240 0.31 9.90 -0.19
CA VAL A 240 0.26 8.42 -0.24
C VAL A 240 1.43 7.86 0.57
N TYR A 241 1.14 7.00 1.54
CA TYR A 241 2.14 6.34 2.38
C TYR A 241 2.23 4.85 2.08
N LEU A 242 3.33 4.42 1.47
CA LEU A 242 3.76 3.02 1.31
C LEU A 242 5.01 2.81 2.17
N SER A 243 4.86 2.83 3.50
CA SER A 243 6.02 2.82 4.41
C SER A 243 5.88 1.83 5.57
N THR A 244 6.94 1.69 6.36
CA THR A 244 6.85 0.97 7.64
C THR A 244 5.77 1.56 8.54
N SER A 245 5.12 0.70 9.33
CA SER A 245 4.30 1.11 10.46
C SER A 245 5.12 1.91 11.47
N TRP A 246 4.41 2.67 12.29
CA TRP A 246 5.03 3.29 13.45
C TRP A 246 5.35 2.17 14.46
N PRO A 247 6.36 2.34 15.32
CA PRO A 247 6.60 1.38 16.39
C PRO A 247 5.36 1.37 17.30
N SER A 248 4.53 0.35 17.18
CA SER A 248 3.35 0.17 18.02
C SER A 248 3.80 -0.42 19.36
N SER A 249 3.76 0.39 20.41
CA SER A 249 3.85 -0.11 21.79
C SER A 249 2.62 -0.96 22.07
N GLY A 250 2.75 -2.29 22.02
CA GLY A 250 1.70 -3.22 22.40
C GLY A 250 0.77 -3.64 21.26
N SER A 251 1.15 -4.70 20.54
CA SER A 251 0.23 -5.83 20.34
C SER A 251 1.08 -7.10 20.32
N THR A 252 1.00 -7.87 21.40
CA THR A 252 1.43 -9.26 21.45
C THR A 252 0.35 -10.09 20.76
N GLY A 253 0.18 -9.87 19.46
CA GLY A 253 -0.54 -10.76 18.59
C GLY A 253 0.49 -11.33 17.65
N THR A 254 1.00 -12.53 17.95
CA THR A 254 1.66 -13.37 16.97
C THR A 254 0.76 -13.39 15.75
N ALA A 255 1.15 -12.73 14.65
CA ALA A 255 0.50 -12.99 13.39
C ALA A 255 0.62 -14.50 13.20
N PRO A 256 -0.48 -15.27 13.06
CA PRO A 256 -0.34 -16.69 12.81
C PRO A 256 0.51 -16.82 11.54
N ASP A 257 1.59 -17.59 11.62
CA ASP A 257 2.30 -18.07 10.44
C ASP A 257 1.30 -18.97 9.70
N ILE A 258 0.50 -18.37 8.80
CA ILE A 258 -0.50 -19.10 8.00
C ILE A 258 0.14 -19.74 6.76
N ASP A 259 1.46 -20.00 6.78
CA ASP A 259 2.12 -20.84 5.78
C ASP A 259 1.85 -22.35 6.04
N ALA A 260 1.09 -22.69 7.08
CA ALA A 260 0.69 -24.06 7.41
C ALA A 260 -0.82 -24.21 7.62
N ALA A 261 -1.65 -23.87 6.63
CA ALA A 261 -3.00 -24.42 6.44
C ALA A 261 -3.66 -23.81 5.19
N ASP A 262 -3.25 -24.25 4.00
CA ASP A 262 -4.05 -24.09 2.79
C ASP A 262 -4.55 -25.48 2.36
N PRO A 263 -5.83 -25.84 2.59
CA PRO A 263 -6.41 -27.07 2.06
C PRO A 263 -6.62 -27.04 0.55
N ALA A 264 -6.29 -25.93 -0.14
CA ALA A 264 -6.40 -25.78 -1.59
C ALA A 264 -5.04 -25.63 -2.31
N ALA A 265 -3.91 -25.91 -1.65
CA ALA A 265 -2.61 -25.97 -2.31
C ALA A 265 -2.41 -27.28 -3.09
N ASP A 266 -2.04 -27.16 -4.37
CA ASP A 266 -1.76 -28.24 -5.32
C ASP A 266 -0.56 -29.10 -4.83
N PRO A 267 -0.59 -30.45 -4.89
CA PRO A 267 0.45 -31.30 -4.30
C PRO A 267 1.88 -31.11 -4.85
N ALA A 268 2.05 -30.40 -5.96
CA ALA A 268 3.35 -30.18 -6.61
C ALA A 268 4.30 -29.24 -5.82
N ASP A 269 3.78 -28.38 -4.94
CA ASP A 269 4.59 -27.41 -4.18
C ASP A 269 5.26 -28.01 -2.92
N ARG A 270 5.00 -29.28 -2.57
CA ARG A 270 5.61 -29.92 -1.38
C ARG A 270 7.02 -30.48 -1.58
N ALA A 271 7.53 -30.54 -2.81
CA ALA A 271 8.73 -31.31 -3.14
C ALA A 271 10.03 -30.48 -3.33
N ALA A 272 10.04 -29.19 -2.99
CA ALA A 272 11.21 -28.34 -3.17
C ALA A 272 11.61 -27.65 -1.86
N GLY A 273 12.21 -28.39 -0.93
CA GLY A 273 12.78 -27.80 0.28
C GLY A 273 13.08 -28.79 1.41
N ALA A 274 13.85 -29.85 1.15
CA ALA A 274 14.41 -30.68 2.21
C ALA A 274 15.70 -31.39 1.75
N THR A 275 16.83 -30.80 2.12
CA THR A 275 18.22 -31.33 2.20
C THR A 275 19.07 -30.12 2.66
N ASP A 276 19.88 -30.11 3.71
CA ASP A 276 20.58 -31.16 4.44
C ASP A 276 20.73 -30.79 5.93
N ASP A 277 20.73 -31.85 6.73
CA ASP A 277 21.00 -31.95 8.16
C ASP A 277 22.50 -32.28 8.32
N ASP A 278 23.21 -31.60 9.23
CA ASP A 278 24.48 -32.13 9.72
C ASP A 278 24.76 -31.68 11.16
N GLY A 279 25.17 -32.68 11.94
CA GLY A 279 25.11 -32.71 13.40
C GLY A 279 26.14 -31.86 14.16
N GLY A 280 25.85 -31.66 15.44
CA GLY A 280 26.79 -31.09 16.42
C GLY A 280 26.19 -31.12 17.83
N ASP A 281 26.58 -32.14 18.60
CA ASP A 281 26.22 -32.40 19.99
C ASP A 281 27.02 -31.54 21.00
N ASP A 282 26.56 -31.58 22.24
CA ASP A 282 27.23 -31.27 23.52
C ASP A 282 27.12 -29.87 24.14
N GLY A 283 26.57 -29.85 25.37
CA GLY A 283 27.05 -28.97 26.44
C GLY A 283 25.97 -28.27 27.28
N GLY A 284 25.46 -28.96 28.30
CA GLY A 284 24.58 -28.36 29.31
C GLY A 284 25.28 -27.30 30.17
N ALA A 285 24.55 -26.22 30.50
CA ALA A 285 24.89 -25.31 31.60
C ALA A 285 23.67 -24.54 32.13
N ALA A 286 23.33 -24.86 33.39
CA ALA A 286 22.88 -23.98 34.46
C ALA A 286 21.93 -22.79 34.15
N THR A 287 20.68 -22.95 34.62
CA THR A 287 19.70 -21.88 34.82
C THR A 287 20.17 -20.90 35.92
N ALA A 288 20.40 -19.64 35.53
CA ALA A 288 20.50 -18.52 36.47
C ALA A 288 19.17 -17.74 36.50
N PRO A 289 18.57 -17.46 37.66
CA PRO A 289 17.36 -16.65 37.75
C PRO A 289 17.76 -15.17 37.87
N GLY A 290 17.38 -14.34 36.89
CA GLY A 290 17.62 -12.89 37.02
C GLY A 290 17.74 -12.06 35.75
N ALA A 291 17.30 -12.54 34.58
CA ALA A 291 17.17 -11.68 33.40
C ALA A 291 15.71 -11.25 33.25
N ALA A 292 15.45 -9.95 33.40
CA ALA A 292 14.19 -9.35 32.97
C ALA A 292 13.88 -9.79 31.53
N PRO A 293 12.63 -10.16 31.19
CA PRO A 293 12.31 -10.56 29.83
C PRO A 293 12.73 -9.45 28.87
N PRO A 294 13.36 -9.76 27.73
CA PRO A 294 13.69 -8.74 26.74
C PRO A 294 12.39 -8.02 26.42
N THR A 295 12.33 -6.73 26.76
CA THR A 295 11.21 -5.88 26.41
C THR A 295 11.02 -6.02 24.90
N ALA A 296 9.90 -6.60 24.48
CA ALA A 296 9.59 -6.85 23.09
C ALA A 296 9.68 -5.50 22.37
N ARG A 297 10.79 -5.28 21.67
CA ARG A 297 11.01 -4.05 20.92
C ARG A 297 9.91 -4.00 19.88
N ALA A 298 8.99 -3.05 20.02
CA ALA A 298 7.88 -2.82 19.10
C ALA A 298 8.36 -2.98 17.65
N ALA A 299 8.06 -4.13 17.05
CA ALA A 299 8.60 -4.50 15.75
C ALA A 299 7.88 -3.67 14.70
N ARG A 300 8.60 -2.73 14.08
CA ARG A 300 8.06 -1.99 12.93
C ARG A 300 7.79 -2.99 11.81
N ARG A 301 6.54 -3.04 11.34
CA ARG A 301 6.20 -3.89 10.20
C ARG A 301 6.43 -3.10 8.91
N GLU A 302 7.19 -3.68 7.99
CA GLU A 302 7.45 -3.09 6.68
C GLU A 302 6.22 -3.21 5.78
N PHE A 303 6.00 -2.25 4.90
CA PHE A 303 5.06 -2.45 3.79
C PHE A 303 5.64 -3.50 2.84
N ARG A 304 4.86 -4.54 2.53
CA ARG A 304 5.23 -5.62 1.63
C ARG A 304 4.19 -5.75 0.52
N ALA A 305 4.64 -5.74 -0.73
CA ALA A 305 3.82 -6.05 -1.89
C ALA A 305 4.45 -7.23 -2.64
N GLU A 306 3.71 -8.33 -2.73
CA GLU A 306 4.02 -9.51 -3.55
C GLU A 306 3.05 -9.52 -4.73
N GLY A 307 3.48 -9.02 -5.88
CA GLY A 307 2.58 -8.64 -6.98
C GLY A 307 2.83 -7.21 -7.48
N GLY A 308 2.35 -6.88 -8.68
CA GLY A 308 2.48 -5.55 -9.26
C GLY A 308 1.86 -4.44 -8.40
N VAL A 309 2.43 -3.23 -8.46
CA VAL A 309 1.88 -2.05 -7.80
C VAL A 309 1.73 -0.95 -8.83
N ARG A 310 0.51 -0.50 -9.09
CA ARG A 310 0.20 0.49 -10.12
C ARG A 310 -0.39 1.77 -9.52
N LEU A 311 0.27 2.89 -9.79
CA LEU A 311 -0.17 4.27 -9.55
C LEU A 311 -0.11 5.09 -10.85
N ASP A 312 -0.41 4.43 -11.98
CA ASP A 312 -0.42 5.07 -13.29
C ASP A 312 -1.47 6.18 -13.34
N ASP A 313 -1.13 7.34 -13.92
CA ASP A 313 -1.98 8.52 -14.02
C ASP A 313 -2.49 9.06 -12.67
N ALA A 314 -1.84 8.69 -11.56
CA ALA A 314 -2.21 9.16 -10.25
C ALA A 314 -1.86 10.65 -10.08
N ARG A 315 -2.70 11.37 -9.34
CA ARG A 315 -2.46 12.77 -8.95
C ARG A 315 -2.41 12.84 -7.43
N VAL A 316 -1.28 13.28 -6.90
CA VAL A 316 -1.05 13.32 -5.45
C VAL A 316 -0.59 14.72 -5.06
N GLY A 317 -1.42 15.44 -4.31
CA GLY A 317 -1.27 16.87 -4.09
C GLY A 317 -0.09 17.29 -3.20
N ASN A 318 0.48 16.37 -2.41
CA ASN A 318 1.66 16.64 -1.57
C ASN A 318 2.83 15.71 -1.91
N ALA A 319 2.70 14.41 -1.62
CA ALA A 319 3.82 13.49 -1.80
C ALA A 319 3.41 12.03 -1.98
N VAL A 320 4.20 11.27 -2.72
CA VAL A 320 4.21 9.80 -2.70
C VAL A 320 5.42 9.32 -1.92
N ILE A 321 5.18 8.70 -0.77
CA ILE A 321 6.23 8.28 0.15
C ILE A 321 6.33 6.76 0.18
N VAL A 322 7.37 6.24 -0.47
CA VAL A 322 7.80 4.85 -0.42
C VAL A 322 9.03 4.76 0.46
N ASN A 323 8.88 4.26 1.69
CA ASN A 323 9.97 4.23 2.66
C ASN A 323 10.08 2.87 3.35
N ARG A 324 11.24 2.21 3.17
CA ARG A 324 11.50 0.85 3.67
C ARG A 324 10.43 -0.17 3.25
N ALA A 325 9.82 0.06 2.10
CA ALA A 325 8.91 -0.87 1.45
C ALA A 325 9.68 -2.01 0.78
N VAL A 326 9.05 -3.17 0.71
CA VAL A 326 9.58 -4.36 0.03
C VAL A 326 8.65 -4.75 -1.10
N PHE A 327 9.17 -4.73 -2.33
CA PHE A 327 8.43 -5.12 -3.53
C PHE A 327 9.02 -6.43 -4.08
N ARG A 328 8.23 -7.50 -4.03
CA ARG A 328 8.51 -8.79 -4.68
C ARG A 328 7.62 -8.90 -5.90
N LEU A 329 8.20 -8.59 -7.05
CA LEU A 329 7.55 -8.59 -8.34
C LEU A 329 8.04 -9.81 -9.13
N GLY A 330 7.09 -10.62 -9.62
CA GLY A 330 7.32 -11.73 -10.55
C GLY A 330 7.45 -11.28 -12.00
N GLU A 331 7.42 -12.23 -12.94
CA GLU A 331 7.50 -11.92 -14.37
C GLU A 331 6.30 -11.08 -14.86
N GLY A 332 6.58 -10.03 -15.63
CA GLY A 332 5.55 -9.11 -16.13
C GLY A 332 4.92 -8.18 -15.09
N GLN A 333 5.25 -8.33 -13.80
CA GLN A 333 4.82 -7.44 -12.74
C GLN A 333 5.79 -6.26 -12.59
N GLN A 334 5.26 -5.08 -12.29
CA GLN A 334 6.03 -3.85 -12.20
C GLN A 334 5.54 -2.96 -11.06
N LEU A 335 6.45 -2.14 -10.53
CA LEU A 335 6.10 -0.92 -9.80
C LEU A 335 5.92 0.20 -10.83
N SER A 336 4.66 0.46 -11.17
CA SER A 336 4.27 1.40 -12.22
C SER A 336 3.83 2.72 -11.63
N LEU A 337 4.57 3.78 -11.94
CA LEU A 337 4.31 5.17 -11.56
C LEU A 337 4.16 6.04 -12.81
N ARG A 338 3.64 5.48 -13.92
CA ARG A 338 3.62 6.18 -15.22
C ARG A 338 2.69 7.36 -15.17
N ARG A 339 3.12 8.50 -15.70
CA ARG A 339 2.34 9.75 -15.70
C ARG A 339 1.84 10.15 -14.31
N LEU A 340 2.54 9.72 -13.25
CA LEU A 340 2.32 10.18 -11.89
C LEU A 340 2.60 11.68 -11.82
N GLN A 341 1.72 12.44 -11.18
CA GLN A 341 1.91 13.86 -10.91
C GLN A 341 1.96 14.08 -9.39
N THR A 342 3.10 14.53 -8.88
CA THR A 342 3.24 14.81 -7.43
C THR A 342 4.34 15.83 -7.13
N PRO A 343 4.18 16.71 -6.13
CA PRO A 343 5.26 17.62 -5.73
C PRO A 343 6.50 16.92 -5.17
N GLU A 344 6.35 15.82 -4.42
CA GLU A 344 7.49 15.04 -3.92
C GLU A 344 7.29 13.53 -4.18
N LEU A 345 8.27 12.90 -4.82
CA LEU A 345 8.37 11.44 -4.87
C LEU A 345 9.57 11.00 -4.02
N ARG A 346 9.28 10.30 -2.93
CA ARG A 346 10.30 9.64 -2.11
C ARG A 346 10.28 8.16 -2.42
N LEU A 347 11.32 7.69 -3.11
CA LEU A 347 11.52 6.28 -3.44
C LEU A 347 12.75 5.75 -2.70
N THR A 348 12.55 5.24 -1.49
CA THR A 348 13.60 4.65 -0.65
C THR A 348 13.14 3.30 -0.09
N PRO A 349 12.95 2.27 -0.93
CA PRO A 349 12.58 0.93 -0.50
C PRO A 349 13.68 0.30 0.38
N ALA A 350 13.35 -0.76 1.12
CA ALA A 350 14.31 -1.44 2.00
C ALA A 350 15.39 -2.20 1.19
N ARG A 351 15.03 -2.61 -0.02
CA ARG A 351 15.89 -3.23 -1.03
C ARG A 351 15.36 -2.87 -2.43
N PRO A 352 16.18 -2.96 -3.49
CA PRO A 352 15.70 -2.80 -4.86
C PRO A 352 14.49 -3.70 -5.16
N PRO A 353 13.44 -3.20 -5.84
CA PRO A 353 12.35 -4.04 -6.33
C PRO A 353 12.89 -5.18 -7.22
N SER A 354 12.35 -6.40 -7.11
CA SER A 354 12.83 -7.54 -7.91
C SER A 354 12.45 -7.46 -9.41
N GLY A 355 11.43 -6.69 -9.75
CA GLY A 355 10.93 -6.50 -11.12
C GLY A 355 11.24 -5.12 -11.69
N THR A 356 10.43 -4.69 -12.65
CA THR A 356 10.60 -3.41 -13.35
C THR A 356 9.99 -2.24 -12.56
N VAL A 357 10.66 -1.10 -12.58
CA VAL A 357 10.13 0.19 -12.11
C VAL A 357 9.93 1.10 -13.32
N SER A 358 8.71 1.56 -13.56
CA SER A 358 8.41 2.51 -14.66
C SER A 358 7.94 3.84 -14.10
N LEU A 359 8.60 4.91 -14.53
CA LEU A 359 8.33 6.32 -14.25
C LEU A 359 7.97 7.07 -15.54
N ALA A 360 7.62 6.35 -16.61
CA ALA A 360 7.43 6.95 -17.91
C ALA A 360 6.35 8.05 -17.88
N GLY A 361 6.72 9.25 -18.33
CA GLY A 361 5.89 10.45 -18.36
C GLY A 361 5.55 11.03 -16.99
N ALA A 362 6.15 10.55 -15.90
CA ALA A 362 5.90 11.09 -14.57
C ALA A 362 6.48 12.51 -14.43
N VAL A 363 5.79 13.34 -13.64
CA VAL A 363 6.14 14.72 -13.36
C VAL A 363 6.25 14.88 -11.85
N VAL A 364 7.45 15.12 -11.37
CA VAL A 364 7.77 15.19 -9.94
C VAL A 364 8.45 16.52 -9.61
N GLY A 365 8.07 17.22 -8.55
CA GLY A 365 8.84 18.40 -8.12
C GLY A 365 10.21 18.01 -7.56
N ARG A 366 10.21 17.25 -6.48
CA ARG A 366 11.41 16.77 -5.78
C ARG A 366 11.48 15.24 -5.79
N LEU A 367 12.58 14.70 -6.29
CA LEU A 367 12.89 13.27 -6.21
C LEU A 367 13.87 12.99 -5.05
N THR A 368 13.42 12.21 -4.07
CA THR A 368 14.26 11.69 -2.99
C THR A 368 14.47 10.20 -3.18
N ASP A 369 15.70 9.80 -3.45
CA ASP A 369 16.07 8.41 -3.72
C ASP A 369 17.46 8.07 -3.16
N ALA A 370 17.94 6.86 -3.43
CA ALA A 370 19.27 6.37 -3.09
C ALA A 370 19.74 5.40 -4.19
N PRO A 371 21.05 5.12 -4.31
CA PRO A 371 21.54 4.14 -5.28
C PRO A 371 20.86 2.75 -5.13
N GLN A 372 20.55 2.36 -3.89
CA GLN A 372 19.90 1.08 -3.57
C GLN A 372 18.38 1.10 -3.78
N SER A 373 17.79 2.24 -4.18
CA SER A 373 16.36 2.35 -4.44
C SER A 373 15.93 1.70 -5.75
N TRP A 374 16.87 1.57 -6.69
CA TRP A 374 16.59 1.22 -8.08
C TRP A 374 16.95 -0.23 -8.39
N PRO A 375 16.18 -0.93 -9.22
CA PRO A 375 16.54 -2.24 -9.71
C PRO A 375 17.75 -2.16 -10.64
N GLY A 376 18.32 -3.32 -10.98
CA GLY A 376 19.47 -3.43 -11.88
C GLY A 376 19.20 -2.95 -13.32
N PRO A 377 20.23 -3.00 -14.19
CA PRO A 377 20.13 -2.48 -15.55
C PRO A 377 18.98 -3.06 -16.38
N GLY A 378 18.35 -2.23 -17.20
CA GLY A 378 17.22 -2.63 -18.06
C GLY A 378 15.88 -2.86 -17.34
N ARG A 379 15.82 -2.66 -16.01
CA ARG A 379 14.58 -2.79 -15.21
C ARG A 379 14.02 -1.44 -14.76
N VAL A 380 14.51 -0.35 -15.33
CA VAL A 380 14.02 1.00 -15.06
C VAL A 380 13.60 1.63 -16.38
N ASP A 381 12.39 2.17 -16.42
CA ASP A 381 11.87 2.92 -17.55
C ASP A 381 11.59 4.37 -17.10
N ILE A 382 12.28 5.33 -17.73
CA ILE A 382 12.20 6.77 -17.43
C ILE A 382 11.86 7.59 -18.67
N GLY A 383 11.19 7.00 -19.68
CA GLY A 383 10.78 7.73 -20.89
C GLY A 383 9.95 8.96 -20.52
N ASP A 384 10.37 10.16 -20.95
CA ASP A 384 9.70 11.44 -20.62
C ASP A 384 9.53 11.73 -19.12
N PHE A 385 10.29 11.06 -18.24
CA PHE A 385 10.29 11.36 -16.81
C PHE A 385 10.92 12.73 -16.55
N SER A 386 10.23 13.56 -15.77
CA SER A 386 10.68 14.92 -15.42
C SER A 386 10.70 15.15 -13.92
N TYR A 387 11.74 15.84 -13.46
CA TYR A 387 11.88 16.31 -12.09
C TYR A 387 12.59 17.65 -12.00
N GLU A 388 12.25 18.46 -11.00
CA GLU A 388 12.85 19.80 -10.81
C GLU A 388 14.09 19.76 -9.91
N SER A 389 14.03 18.99 -8.83
CA SER A 389 15.10 18.91 -7.83
C SER A 389 15.40 17.49 -7.39
N LEU A 390 16.67 17.24 -7.03
CA LEU A 390 17.16 15.98 -6.49
C LEU A 390 17.53 16.18 -5.02
N ALA A 391 17.06 15.28 -4.16
CA ALA A 391 17.38 15.28 -2.73
C ALA A 391 17.68 13.85 -2.28
N PRO A 392 18.82 13.26 -2.70
CA PRO A 392 19.13 11.87 -2.40
C PRO A 392 19.31 11.67 -0.89
N ARG A 393 18.77 10.56 -0.36
CA ARG A 393 18.76 10.25 1.08
C ARG A 393 20.15 9.85 1.60
N THR A 394 20.96 9.25 0.75
CA THR A 394 22.37 8.92 0.98
C THR A 394 23.21 9.56 -0.12
N PRO A 395 24.53 9.74 0.07
CA PRO A 395 25.39 10.19 -1.01
C PRO A 395 25.17 9.36 -2.28
N PHE A 396 24.85 10.04 -3.38
CA PHE A 396 24.63 9.43 -4.69
C PHE A 396 25.67 9.99 -5.65
N PRO A 397 26.84 9.33 -5.79
CA PRO A 397 27.92 9.81 -6.64
C PRO A 397 27.44 10.04 -8.08
N LEU A 398 27.91 11.12 -8.70
CA LEU A 398 27.49 11.49 -10.06
C LEU A 398 27.73 10.37 -11.08
N ARG A 399 28.85 9.65 -10.94
CA ARG A 399 29.19 8.51 -11.80
C ARG A 399 28.11 7.43 -11.75
N ASP A 400 27.65 7.08 -10.55
CA ASP A 400 26.62 6.05 -10.36
C ASP A 400 25.27 6.55 -10.91
N ARG A 401 25.00 7.85 -10.79
CA ARG A 401 23.79 8.47 -11.34
C ARG A 401 23.77 8.44 -12.86
N ILE A 402 24.90 8.70 -13.50
CA ILE A 402 25.05 8.58 -14.95
C ILE A 402 24.91 7.11 -15.37
N ALA A 403 25.52 6.18 -14.64
CA ALA A 403 25.37 4.75 -14.91
C ALA A 403 23.91 4.28 -14.76
N TRP A 404 23.17 4.83 -13.80
CA TRP A 404 21.73 4.60 -13.65
C TRP A 404 20.93 5.14 -14.85
N LEU A 405 21.26 6.33 -15.37
CA LEU A 405 20.64 6.86 -16.60
C LEU A 405 20.93 5.97 -17.81
N ASP A 406 22.19 5.54 -17.98
CA ASP A 406 22.61 4.66 -19.07
C ASP A 406 21.86 3.31 -19.00
N ALA A 407 21.68 2.79 -17.79
CA ALA A 407 20.95 1.56 -17.50
C ALA A 407 19.44 1.66 -17.74
N ALA A 408 18.87 2.85 -17.55
CA ALA A 408 17.45 3.16 -17.74
C ALA A 408 17.12 3.61 -19.19
N THR A 409 18.13 3.86 -20.02
CA THR A 409 18.00 4.24 -21.44
C THR A 409 18.78 3.28 -22.34
N PRO A 410 18.22 2.09 -22.66
CA PRO A 410 18.87 1.12 -23.54
C PRO A 410 19.22 1.73 -24.91
N GLU A 411 18.31 2.54 -25.44
CA GLU A 411 18.53 3.36 -26.62
C GLU A 411 18.94 4.78 -26.22
N TYR A 412 19.82 5.39 -27.01
CA TYR A 412 20.30 6.75 -26.73
C TYR A 412 19.14 7.76 -26.78
N SER A 413 18.79 8.31 -25.62
CA SER A 413 17.86 9.44 -25.49
C SER A 413 18.56 10.64 -24.85
N PRO A 414 18.59 11.81 -25.51
CA PRO A 414 19.26 13.00 -24.97
C PRO A 414 18.50 13.63 -23.78
N GLY A 415 17.18 13.46 -23.71
CA GLY A 415 16.29 14.14 -22.76
C GLY A 415 16.66 13.91 -21.29
N PRO A 416 16.80 12.65 -20.82
CA PRO A 416 17.12 12.36 -19.42
C PRO A 416 18.42 13.00 -18.92
N TYR A 417 19.46 13.08 -19.76
CA TYR A 417 20.71 13.76 -19.40
C TYR A 417 20.54 15.27 -19.26
N GLU A 418 19.77 15.89 -20.16
CA GLU A 418 19.49 17.33 -20.06
C GLU A 418 18.70 17.66 -18.80
N ARG A 419 17.74 16.80 -18.42
CA ARG A 419 16.96 16.96 -17.20
C ARG A 419 17.84 16.84 -15.95
N LEU A 420 18.70 15.83 -15.88
CA LEU A 420 19.66 15.70 -14.78
C LEU A 420 20.59 16.92 -14.70
N ALA A 421 21.13 17.39 -15.83
CA ALA A 421 22.00 18.57 -15.85
C ALA A 421 21.24 19.83 -15.40
N ALA A 422 19.99 20.01 -15.81
CA ALA A 422 19.16 21.14 -15.39
C ALA A 422 18.90 21.13 -13.88
N ALA A 423 18.53 19.98 -13.32
CA ALA A 423 18.30 19.82 -11.88
C ALA A 423 19.58 20.09 -11.06
N LEU A 424 20.74 19.62 -11.51
CA LEU A 424 22.03 19.89 -10.86
C LEU A 424 22.39 21.38 -10.87
N ARG A 425 22.16 22.09 -12.00
CA ARG A 425 22.34 23.55 -12.05
C ARG A 425 21.41 24.29 -11.11
N ALA A 426 20.13 23.90 -11.07
CA ALA A 426 19.17 24.49 -10.16
C ALA A 426 19.59 24.29 -8.68
N GLY A 427 20.27 23.19 -8.37
CA GLY A 427 20.89 22.93 -7.07
C GLY A 427 22.24 23.61 -6.82
N GLY A 428 22.80 24.36 -7.78
CA GLY A 428 24.10 25.03 -7.67
C GLY A 428 25.32 24.17 -8.02
N GLU A 429 25.13 22.96 -8.54
CA GLU A 429 26.20 22.02 -8.90
C GLU A 429 26.60 22.11 -10.39
N ASP A 430 27.01 23.30 -10.84
CA ASP A 430 27.34 23.58 -12.25
C ASP A 430 28.45 22.67 -12.82
N ALA A 431 29.44 22.32 -12.00
CA ALA A 431 30.51 21.43 -12.40
C ALA A 431 29.97 20.03 -12.76
N HIS A 432 29.12 19.47 -11.90
CA HIS A 432 28.47 18.17 -12.15
C HIS A 432 27.53 18.23 -13.35
N ALA A 433 26.79 19.33 -13.52
CA ALA A 433 25.93 19.51 -14.70
C ALA A 433 26.71 19.46 -16.02
N ARG A 434 27.91 20.05 -16.07
CA ARG A 434 28.80 19.97 -17.24
C ARG A 434 29.29 18.53 -17.49
N GLU A 435 29.59 17.79 -16.43
CA GLU A 435 30.00 16.39 -16.53
C GLU A 435 28.88 15.48 -17.08
N VAL A 436 27.63 15.72 -16.69
CA VAL A 436 26.46 15.02 -17.26
C VAL A 436 26.31 15.31 -18.75
N LEU A 437 26.45 16.57 -19.17
CA LEU A 437 26.39 16.92 -20.59
C LEU A 437 27.57 16.34 -21.40
N LEU A 438 28.74 16.19 -20.77
CA LEU A 438 29.85 15.47 -21.38
C LEU A 438 29.53 13.99 -21.56
N ALA A 439 28.92 13.35 -20.54
CA ALA A 439 28.45 11.97 -20.64
C ALA A 439 27.41 11.79 -21.74
N LYS A 440 26.46 12.72 -21.88
CA LYS A 440 25.50 12.77 -23.00
C LYS A 440 26.20 12.75 -24.37
N GLN A 441 27.27 13.53 -24.56
CA GLN A 441 28.03 13.55 -25.82
C GLN A 441 28.83 12.27 -26.05
N ARG A 442 29.36 11.66 -24.98
CA ARG A 442 30.04 10.34 -25.07
C ARG A 442 29.07 9.26 -25.53
N ARG A 443 27.86 9.20 -24.96
CA ARG A 443 26.82 8.25 -25.37
C ARG A 443 26.37 8.48 -26.82
N ARG A 444 26.17 9.74 -27.23
CA ARG A 444 25.90 10.10 -28.62
C ARG A 444 26.98 9.61 -29.59
N ARG A 445 28.25 9.59 -29.15
CA ARG A 445 29.35 9.11 -29.99
C ARG A 445 29.20 7.63 -30.33
N GLU A 446 28.69 6.83 -29.41
CA GLU A 446 28.52 5.39 -29.61
C GLU A 446 27.53 5.08 -30.74
N SER A 447 26.56 5.96 -30.98
CA SER A 447 25.62 5.84 -32.10
C SER A 447 26.15 6.38 -33.45
N LEU A 448 27.34 7.00 -33.50
CA LEU A 448 27.91 7.55 -34.73
C LEU A 448 28.68 6.50 -35.58
N PRO A 449 28.83 6.73 -36.90
CA PRO A 449 29.73 5.97 -37.76
C PRO A 449 31.20 6.04 -37.31
N LEU A 450 32.03 5.09 -37.74
CA LEU A 450 33.44 4.94 -37.30
C LEU A 450 34.27 6.23 -37.37
N ALA A 451 34.17 7.00 -38.46
CA ALA A 451 34.87 8.27 -38.62
C ALA A 451 34.43 9.31 -37.56
N GLY A 452 33.13 9.39 -37.28
CA GLY A 452 32.57 10.24 -36.24
C GLY A 452 33.01 9.85 -34.83
N ARG A 453 33.26 8.55 -34.57
CA ARG A 453 33.80 8.07 -33.30
C ARG A 453 35.26 8.49 -33.09
N ILE A 454 36.08 8.41 -34.13
CA ILE A 454 37.50 8.81 -34.08
C ILE A 454 37.60 10.32 -33.84
N TRP A 455 36.84 11.12 -34.59
CA TRP A 455 36.78 12.57 -34.39
C TRP A 455 36.27 12.95 -33.00
N GLY A 456 35.21 12.29 -32.53
CA GLY A 456 34.68 12.51 -31.18
C GLY A 456 35.69 12.16 -30.07
N ARG A 457 36.52 11.11 -30.25
CA ARG A 457 37.61 10.77 -29.30
C ARG A 457 38.67 11.87 -29.27
N LEU A 458 39.07 12.40 -30.43
CA LEU A 458 40.02 13.50 -30.50
C LEU A 458 39.49 14.73 -29.74
N GLN A 459 38.21 15.07 -29.91
CA GLN A 459 37.57 16.19 -29.21
C GLN A 459 37.48 16.00 -27.68
N ASP A 460 37.26 14.78 -27.20
CA ASP A 460 37.18 14.47 -25.76
C ASP A 460 38.56 14.61 -25.07
N VAL A 461 39.61 14.16 -25.75
CA VAL A 461 41.01 14.22 -25.27
C VAL A 461 41.53 15.66 -25.27
N THR A 462 41.22 16.43 -26.32
CA THR A 462 41.76 17.78 -26.51
C THR A 462 40.96 18.84 -25.74
N VAL A 463 39.66 18.97 -26.03
CA VAL A 463 38.82 20.10 -25.58
C VAL A 463 37.67 19.67 -24.66
N GLY A 464 37.43 18.35 -24.51
CA GLY A 464 36.29 17.84 -23.72
C GLY A 464 34.96 18.36 -24.24
N TYR A 465 34.80 18.49 -25.56
CA TYR A 465 33.63 19.11 -26.23
C TYR A 465 33.32 20.55 -25.80
N GLY A 466 34.30 21.30 -25.31
CA GLY A 466 34.10 22.67 -24.84
C GLY A 466 33.61 22.78 -23.40
N TYR A 467 33.31 21.66 -22.74
CA TYR A 467 32.90 21.64 -21.33
C TYR A 467 34.08 21.62 -20.33
N ARG A 468 35.32 21.39 -20.81
CA ARG A 468 36.56 21.41 -20.01
C ARG A 468 37.65 22.26 -20.69
N PRO A 469 37.50 23.59 -20.78
CA PRO A 469 38.44 24.46 -21.50
C PRO A 469 39.88 24.41 -20.95
N GLY A 470 40.07 24.09 -19.67
CA GLY A 470 41.40 23.92 -19.07
C GLY A 470 42.27 22.86 -19.77
N ARG A 471 41.68 21.81 -20.36
CA ARG A 471 42.45 20.82 -21.13
C ARG A 471 43.04 21.42 -22.42
N ALA A 472 42.30 22.31 -23.07
CA ALA A 472 42.80 23.00 -24.25
C ALA A 472 44.01 23.88 -23.91
N ALA A 473 44.00 24.55 -22.75
CA ALA A 473 45.14 25.32 -22.26
C ALA A 473 46.37 24.44 -22.01
N VAL A 474 46.21 23.27 -21.39
CA VAL A 474 47.30 22.30 -21.20
C VAL A 474 47.87 21.84 -22.53
N TRP A 475 47.02 21.52 -23.51
CA TRP A 475 47.48 21.14 -24.85
C TRP A 475 48.20 22.28 -25.57
N MET A 476 47.74 23.53 -25.44
CA MET A 476 48.45 24.69 -25.98
C MET A 476 49.85 24.83 -25.37
N VAL A 477 49.98 24.70 -24.04
CA VAL A 477 51.28 24.75 -23.35
C VAL A 477 52.18 23.58 -23.76
N ALA A 478 51.64 22.36 -23.84
CA ALA A 478 52.39 21.17 -24.24
C ALA A 478 52.90 21.28 -25.68
N LEU A 479 52.06 21.74 -26.61
CA LEU A 479 52.45 21.97 -28.01
C LEU A 479 53.47 23.11 -28.13
N TRP A 480 53.31 24.17 -27.34
CA TRP A 480 54.28 25.26 -27.29
C TRP A 480 55.65 24.78 -26.78
N ALA A 481 55.68 24.02 -25.68
CA ALA A 481 56.90 23.45 -25.13
C ALA A 481 57.56 22.46 -26.10
N LEU A 482 56.79 21.59 -26.74
CA LEU A 482 57.29 20.63 -27.72
C LEU A 482 57.85 21.34 -28.98
N GLY A 483 57.17 22.38 -29.45
CA GLY A 483 57.65 23.24 -30.52
C GLY A 483 58.95 23.96 -30.14
N ALA A 484 59.03 24.50 -28.93
CA ALA A 484 60.24 25.14 -28.43
C ALA A 484 61.43 24.17 -28.37
N VAL A 485 61.21 22.94 -27.89
CA VAL A 485 62.23 21.88 -27.87
C VAL A 485 62.66 21.48 -29.29
N TYR A 486 61.72 21.30 -30.20
CA TYR A 486 62.02 20.94 -31.60
C TYR A 486 62.87 22.01 -32.30
N PHE A 487 62.50 23.29 -32.17
CA PHE A 487 63.25 24.42 -32.73
C PHE A 487 64.61 24.62 -32.06
N ALA A 488 64.76 24.27 -30.78
CA ALA A 488 66.05 24.30 -30.11
C ALA A 488 66.97 23.15 -30.57
N ALA A 489 66.42 22.00 -30.94
CA ALA A 489 67.18 20.83 -31.40
C ALA A 489 67.56 20.86 -32.90
N HIS A 490 66.83 21.63 -33.73
CA HIS A 490 67.08 21.79 -35.17
C HIS A 490 67.63 23.18 -35.52
N ARG A 491 68.41 23.76 -34.60
CA ARG A 491 69.09 25.03 -34.81
C ARG A 491 70.47 24.84 -35.43
#